data_AF-A0AA85IS18-F1
#
_entry.id   AF-A0AA85IS18-F1
#
_cell.length_a   1.000
_cell.length_b   1.000
_cell.length_c   1.000
_cell.angle_alpha   90.00
_cell.angle_beta   90.00
_cell.angle_gamma   90.00
#
_symmetry.space_group_name_H-M   'P 1'
#
loop_
_entity.id
_entity.type
_entity.pdbx_description
1 polymer ?
#
loop_
_entity_poly.entity_id
_entity_poly.type
_entity_poly.pdbx_seq_one_letter_code
_entity_poly.pdbx_strand_id
1 'polypeptide(L)'
;MDSFFKKGQWNCAVAVAWELCLQEYFALEDFKPLVFAASLLSCVKSIENDSYVGVDTPEKAVDDKEIEYKFVPYIRNPNYDNFFDIKRPRLKTGYTLLHLSHALNKRRPVLQASPAWNNLSKCIDSLNLMTRVFGLALSEQCDHLLRELKEIKSPLVVQSLGIDPVVVEKLIKIVDTCKTRPDDSALNRGEPELPTISSVKAVQNELMRIQGESSTLTSSNIFTVIEGFVYNGVINNPDCMQKEIEAIQNLYAKFNEEREKEYAEKMKAETRQKIIKSAKEKLREILNEEERVTYFQNIVKINRGAWLAPRTRRESQWSRLKEWRKEVSSIKEKQEKEESST
;
A
#
# COMPACT_ATOMS: atom_id res chain seq x y z
N MET A 1 8.17 11.24 -6.96
CA MET A 1 9.55 11.02 -7.44
C MET A 1 10.21 12.31 -7.92
N ASP A 2 9.59 13.10 -8.81
CA ASP A 2 10.19 14.33 -9.37
C ASP A 2 10.76 15.32 -8.31
N SER A 3 10.01 15.58 -7.23
CA SER A 3 10.51 16.42 -6.13
C SER A 3 11.80 15.88 -5.49
N PHE A 4 11.93 14.55 -5.40
CA PHE A 4 13.14 13.91 -4.87
C PHE A 4 14.30 13.95 -5.87
N PHE A 5 14.02 13.83 -7.17
CA PHE A 5 15.04 14.01 -8.22
C PHE A 5 15.66 15.39 -8.17
N LYS A 6 14.83 16.44 -8.07
CA LYS A 6 15.29 17.84 -7.95
C LYS A 6 16.15 18.09 -6.71
N LYS A 7 15.95 17.30 -5.65
CA LYS A 7 16.70 17.40 -4.39
C LYS A 7 17.89 16.43 -4.32
N GLY A 8 18.13 15.61 -5.33
CA GLY A 8 19.15 14.55 -5.31
C GLY A 8 18.88 13.46 -4.26
N GLN A 9 17.64 13.31 -3.80
CA GLN A 9 17.26 12.35 -2.75
C GLN A 9 16.86 11.00 -3.37
N TRP A 10 17.84 10.28 -3.93
CA TRP A 10 17.61 9.08 -4.73
C TRP A 10 16.97 7.92 -3.95
N ASN A 11 17.42 7.67 -2.71
CA ASN A 11 16.80 6.66 -1.85
C ASN A 11 15.32 6.93 -1.57
N CYS A 12 14.95 8.20 -1.39
CA CYS A 12 13.55 8.57 -1.19
C CYS A 12 12.75 8.33 -2.46
N ALA A 13 13.32 8.58 -3.64
CA ALA A 13 12.68 8.27 -4.91
C ALA A 13 12.47 6.75 -5.11
N VAL A 14 13.47 5.93 -4.76
CA VAL A 14 13.34 4.46 -4.74
C VAL A 14 12.27 4.03 -3.73
N ALA A 15 12.24 4.62 -2.54
CA ALA A 15 11.22 4.34 -1.55
C ALA A 15 9.82 4.65 -2.09
N VAL A 16 9.61 5.72 -2.86
CA VAL A 16 8.32 5.95 -3.52
C VAL A 16 7.96 4.80 -4.48
N ALA A 17 8.92 4.28 -5.25
CA ALA A 17 8.66 3.17 -6.16
C ALA A 17 8.27 1.90 -5.41
N TRP A 18 8.96 1.64 -4.29
CA TRP A 18 8.72 0.51 -3.40
C TRP A 18 7.37 0.63 -2.68
N GLU A 19 7.16 1.68 -1.89
CA GLU A 19 5.98 1.84 -1.01
C GLU A 19 4.66 1.98 -1.78
N LEU A 20 4.69 2.51 -3.01
CA LEU A 20 3.51 2.58 -3.88
C LEU A 20 3.31 1.31 -4.72
N CYS A 21 4.11 0.28 -4.46
CA CYS A 21 4.12 -0.99 -5.17
C CYS A 21 4.17 -0.86 -6.70
N LEU A 22 4.94 0.09 -7.21
CA LEU A 22 4.96 0.38 -8.66
C LEU A 22 5.54 -0.79 -9.46
N GLN A 23 6.26 -1.72 -8.83
CA GLN A 23 6.66 -2.97 -9.47
C GLN A 23 5.48 -3.81 -9.97
N GLU A 24 4.37 -3.87 -9.22
CA GLU A 24 3.16 -4.59 -9.64
C GLU A 24 2.44 -3.85 -10.74
N TYR A 25 2.53 -2.51 -10.70
CA TYR A 25 1.98 -1.64 -11.72
C TYR A 25 2.61 -1.90 -13.10
N PHE A 26 3.89 -2.32 -13.17
CA PHE A 26 4.52 -2.74 -14.44
C PHE A 26 4.02 -4.10 -14.96
N ALA A 27 3.38 -4.91 -14.11
CA ALA A 27 2.79 -6.18 -14.52
C ALA A 27 1.40 -6.02 -15.18
N LEU A 28 0.73 -4.87 -14.99
CA LEU A 28 -0.57 -4.53 -15.59
C LEU A 28 -0.49 -4.45 -17.12
N GLU A 29 -1.64 -4.61 -17.79
CA GLU A 29 -1.74 -4.64 -19.27
C GLU A 29 -1.20 -3.36 -19.93
N ASP A 30 -1.49 -2.20 -19.34
CA ASP A 30 -1.03 -0.90 -19.81
C ASP A 30 0.33 -0.53 -19.20
N PHE A 31 1.41 -0.83 -19.92
CA PHE A 31 2.75 -0.42 -19.52
C PHE A 31 2.91 1.11 -19.56
N LYS A 32 3.25 1.73 -18.42
CA LYS A 32 3.47 3.18 -18.32
C LYS A 32 4.95 3.56 -18.46
N PRO A 33 5.37 4.16 -19.59
CA PRO A 33 6.76 4.48 -19.87
C PRO A 33 7.45 5.35 -18.82
N LEU A 34 6.75 6.40 -18.38
CA LEU A 34 7.33 7.42 -17.53
C LEU A 34 7.61 6.90 -16.12
N VAL A 35 6.68 6.11 -15.57
CA VAL A 35 6.83 5.49 -14.25
C VAL A 35 7.97 4.48 -14.25
N PHE A 36 8.10 3.69 -15.32
CA PHE A 36 9.21 2.75 -15.49
C PHE A 36 10.55 3.48 -15.57
N ALA A 37 10.64 4.50 -16.43
CA ALA A 37 11.85 5.29 -16.63
C ALA A 37 12.28 6.02 -15.34
N ALA A 38 11.33 6.60 -14.62
CA ALA A 38 11.59 7.26 -13.33
C ALA A 38 12.07 6.25 -12.26
N SER A 39 11.46 5.07 -12.19
CA SER A 39 11.86 4.02 -11.23
C SER A 39 13.26 3.49 -11.54
N LEU A 40 13.56 3.26 -12.83
CA LEU A 40 14.88 2.84 -13.29
C LEU A 40 15.95 3.91 -12.99
N LEU A 41 15.67 5.18 -13.31
CA LEU A 41 16.57 6.29 -13.01
C LEU A 41 16.85 6.43 -11.52
N SER A 42 15.82 6.28 -10.68
CA SER A 42 15.96 6.32 -9.21
C SER A 42 16.97 5.28 -8.72
N CYS A 43 16.84 4.05 -9.21
CA CYS A 43 17.71 2.94 -8.83
C CYS A 43 19.15 3.16 -9.33
N VAL A 44 19.32 3.56 -10.59
CA VAL A 44 20.63 3.84 -11.16
C VAL A 44 21.34 4.97 -10.41
N LYS A 45 20.67 6.10 -10.20
CA LYS A 45 21.25 7.22 -9.45
C LYS A 45 21.54 6.87 -8.00
N SER A 46 20.74 5.99 -7.39
CA SER A 46 21.04 5.45 -6.07
C SER A 46 22.34 4.65 -6.05
N ILE A 47 22.64 3.88 -7.10
CA ILE A 47 23.87 3.10 -7.24
C ILE A 47 25.07 4.02 -7.53
N GLU A 48 24.94 4.94 -8.48
CA GLU A 48 26.03 5.85 -8.86
C GLU A 48 26.50 6.70 -7.67
N ASN A 49 25.56 7.21 -6.88
CA ASN A 49 25.83 8.08 -5.74
C ASN A 49 26.04 7.29 -4.42
N ASP A 50 26.14 5.95 -4.48
CA ASP A 50 26.28 5.07 -3.31
C ASP A 50 25.23 5.31 -2.22
N SER A 51 24.07 5.85 -2.60
CA SER A 51 23.03 6.26 -1.65
C SER A 51 22.38 5.05 -0.98
N TYR A 52 22.41 3.87 -1.62
CA TYR A 52 21.80 2.64 -1.10
C TYR A 52 22.37 2.18 0.26
N VAL A 53 23.57 2.66 0.62
CA VAL A 53 24.16 2.47 1.95
C VAL A 53 23.38 3.35 2.91
N GLY A 54 22.35 2.79 3.53
CA GLY A 54 21.60 3.48 4.57
C GLY A 54 22.55 3.92 5.69
N VAL A 55 22.37 5.12 6.22
CA VAL A 55 22.88 5.44 7.55
C VAL A 55 22.14 4.50 8.48
N ASP A 56 22.80 3.45 8.94
CA ASP A 56 22.33 2.61 10.05
C ASP A 56 22.17 3.58 11.24
N THR A 57 21.00 4.20 11.33
CA THR A 57 20.61 4.92 12.53
C THR A 57 20.39 3.79 13.52
N PRO A 58 21.23 3.65 14.55
CA PRO A 58 21.08 2.57 15.50
C PRO A 58 19.64 2.65 16.01
N GLU A 59 18.85 1.61 15.75
CA GLU A 59 17.57 1.44 16.40
C GLU A 59 17.90 1.57 17.89
N LYS A 60 17.38 2.63 18.54
CA LYS A 60 17.51 2.79 19.99
C LYS A 60 17.08 1.44 20.57
N ALA A 61 18.00 0.78 21.27
CA ALA A 61 17.75 -0.48 21.94
C ALA A 61 16.38 -0.34 22.62
N VAL A 62 15.39 -1.05 22.08
CA VAL A 62 14.07 -1.10 22.67
C VAL A 62 14.33 -1.82 23.97
N ASP A 63 14.20 -1.06 25.07
CA ASP A 63 14.26 -1.49 26.46
C ASP A 63 13.85 -2.95 26.59
N ASP A 64 14.70 -3.78 27.20
CA ASP A 64 14.58 -5.24 27.38
C ASP A 64 13.29 -5.63 28.13
N LYS A 65 12.14 -5.35 27.54
CA LYS A 65 10.87 -5.97 27.90
C LYS A 65 10.94 -7.34 27.28
N GLU A 66 10.78 -8.37 28.10
CA GLU A 66 10.55 -9.74 27.63
C GLU A 66 9.50 -9.70 26.50
N ILE A 67 9.97 -9.77 25.25
CA ILE A 67 9.10 -9.86 24.09
C ILE A 67 8.61 -11.30 24.11
N GLU A 68 7.42 -11.51 24.68
CA GLU A 68 6.74 -12.79 24.65
C GLU A 68 6.29 -13.05 23.21
N TYR A 69 7.08 -13.83 22.46
CA TYR A 69 6.71 -14.28 21.12
C TYR A 69 5.52 -15.25 21.22
N LYS A 70 4.30 -14.72 21.05
CA LYS A 70 3.11 -15.56 20.94
C LYS A 70 3.02 -16.16 19.54
N PHE A 71 3.06 -17.49 19.48
CA PHE A 71 2.80 -18.24 18.26
C PHE A 71 1.37 -17.99 17.81
N VAL A 72 1.20 -17.17 16.77
CA VAL A 72 -0.04 -17.15 16.00
C VAL A 72 -0.01 -18.37 15.08
N PRO A 73 -1.05 -19.23 15.06
CA PRO A 73 -1.14 -20.32 14.11
C PRO A 73 -0.92 -19.77 12.71
N TYR A 74 0.15 -20.26 12.07
CA TYR A 74 0.61 -19.94 10.73
C TYR A 74 -0.46 -19.25 9.87
N ILE A 75 -0.50 -17.91 9.88
CA ILE A 75 -1.25 -17.17 8.88
C ILE A 75 -0.40 -17.30 7.62
N ARG A 76 -0.54 -18.43 6.90
CA ARG A 76 -0.34 -18.46 5.45
C ARG A 76 -1.47 -17.62 4.86
N ASN A 77 -1.48 -16.32 5.11
CA ASN A 77 -2.20 -15.45 4.23
C ASN A 77 -1.23 -15.29 3.06
N PRO A 78 -1.50 -15.90 1.89
CA PRO A 78 -0.68 -15.69 0.69
C PRO A 78 -0.58 -14.21 0.30
N ASN A 79 -1.36 -13.33 0.96
CA ASN A 79 -1.36 -11.89 0.78
C ASN A 79 -0.65 -11.11 1.92
N TYR A 80 -0.08 -11.78 2.94
CA TYR A 80 0.77 -11.09 3.93
C TYR A 80 2.18 -11.05 3.36
N ASP A 81 2.48 -9.94 2.70
CA ASP A 81 3.74 -9.74 2.02
C ASP A 81 4.72 -9.05 2.98
N ASN A 82 5.86 -9.68 3.27
CA ASN A 82 6.96 -9.08 4.02
C ASN A 82 7.58 -7.86 3.28
N PHE A 83 7.03 -7.54 2.11
CA PHE A 83 7.35 -6.42 1.25
C PHE A 83 7.41 -5.07 1.98
N PHE A 84 6.46 -4.75 2.86
CA PHE A 84 6.48 -3.45 3.58
C PHE A 84 7.42 -3.41 4.78
N ASP A 85 7.89 -4.57 5.27
CA ASP A 85 8.78 -4.66 6.44
C ASP A 85 10.25 -4.43 6.08
N ILE A 86 10.59 -4.40 4.78
CA ILE A 86 11.95 -4.11 4.32
C ILE A 86 12.27 -2.64 4.62
N LYS A 87 13.01 -2.38 5.71
CA LYS A 87 13.51 -1.03 6.03
C LYS A 87 14.79 -0.65 5.29
N ARG A 88 15.59 -1.64 4.86
CA ARG A 88 16.93 -1.43 4.27
C ARG A 88 16.82 -0.82 2.88
N PRO A 89 17.34 0.41 2.63
CA PRO A 89 17.26 1.05 1.32
C PRO A 89 17.87 0.20 0.21
N ARG A 90 19.00 -0.45 0.48
CA ARG A 90 19.66 -1.41 -0.41
C ARG A 90 18.73 -2.49 -0.94
N LEU A 91 17.99 -3.16 -0.04
CA LEU A 91 17.08 -4.24 -0.42
C LEU A 91 15.92 -3.70 -1.26
N LYS A 92 15.35 -2.54 -0.90
CA LYS A 92 14.33 -1.86 -1.73
C LYS A 92 14.83 -1.64 -3.15
N THR A 93 16.02 -1.04 -3.31
CA THR A 93 16.63 -0.82 -4.62
C THR A 93 16.85 -2.13 -5.38
N GLY A 94 17.35 -3.17 -4.71
CA GLY A 94 17.61 -4.47 -5.31
C GLY A 94 16.35 -5.15 -5.85
N TYR A 95 15.32 -5.27 -5.02
CA TYR A 95 14.07 -5.89 -5.44
C TYR A 95 13.35 -5.04 -6.51
N THR A 96 13.34 -3.71 -6.40
CA THR A 96 12.79 -2.86 -7.48
C THR A 96 13.48 -3.12 -8.82
N LEU A 97 14.81 -3.26 -8.84
CA LEU A 97 15.55 -3.60 -10.06
C LEU A 97 15.21 -4.99 -10.62
N LEU A 98 15.05 -6.00 -9.76
CA LEU A 98 14.61 -7.34 -10.19
C LEU A 98 13.23 -7.31 -10.82
N HIS A 99 12.29 -6.54 -10.25
CA HIS A 99 10.97 -6.38 -10.83
C HIS A 99 11.00 -5.64 -12.17
N LEU A 100 11.83 -4.59 -12.29
CA LEU A 100 12.03 -3.89 -13.56
C LEU A 100 12.60 -4.84 -14.64
N SER A 101 13.58 -5.68 -14.28
CA SER A 101 14.09 -6.74 -15.18
C SER A 101 12.99 -7.72 -15.59
N HIS A 102 12.16 -8.18 -14.65
CA HIS A 102 11.04 -9.06 -14.96
C HIS A 102 10.03 -8.39 -15.92
N ALA A 103 9.70 -7.12 -15.69
CA ALA A 103 8.83 -6.35 -16.57
C ALA A 103 9.41 -6.21 -17.98
N LEU A 104 10.71 -5.92 -18.11
CA LEU A 104 11.41 -5.87 -19.40
C LEU A 104 11.32 -7.20 -20.15
N ASN A 105 11.56 -8.33 -19.46
CA ASN A 105 11.45 -9.66 -20.07
C ASN A 105 10.03 -9.97 -20.54
N LYS A 106 9.03 -9.77 -19.67
CA LYS A 106 7.63 -10.10 -19.95
C LYS A 106 7.06 -9.22 -21.07
N ARG A 107 7.44 -7.94 -21.11
CA ARG A 107 6.90 -6.94 -22.05
C ARG A 107 7.79 -6.76 -23.29
N ARG A 108 8.89 -7.51 -23.44
CA ARG A 108 9.79 -7.44 -24.61
C ARG A 108 9.05 -7.39 -25.96
N PRO A 109 8.04 -8.25 -26.25
CA PRO A 109 7.35 -8.21 -27.54
C PRO A 109 6.59 -6.90 -27.80
N VAL A 110 5.94 -6.36 -26.76
CA VAL A 110 5.15 -5.12 -26.84
C VAL A 110 6.06 -3.90 -26.95
N LEU A 111 7.17 -3.91 -26.20
CA LEU A 111 8.19 -2.87 -26.22
C LEU A 111 8.91 -2.83 -27.58
N GLN A 112 9.13 -3.97 -28.24
CA GLN A 112 9.77 -4.00 -29.56
C GLN A 112 8.83 -3.57 -30.69
N ALA A 113 7.51 -3.76 -30.55
CA ALA A 113 6.54 -3.40 -31.57
C ALA A 113 6.14 -1.92 -31.57
N SER A 114 6.43 -1.18 -30.50
CA SER A 114 5.97 0.19 -30.33
C SER A 114 7.04 1.22 -30.74
N PRO A 115 6.72 2.19 -31.63
CA PRO A 115 7.67 3.20 -32.10
C PRO A 115 8.30 4.03 -30.98
N ALA A 116 7.54 4.27 -29.91
CA ALA A 116 7.97 5.00 -28.71
C ALA A 116 9.17 4.34 -28.00
N TRP A 117 9.39 3.05 -28.26
CA TRP A 117 10.38 2.19 -27.61
C TRP A 117 11.44 1.68 -28.59
N ASN A 118 11.51 2.21 -29.81
CA ASN A 118 12.54 1.83 -30.80
C ASN A 118 13.98 2.08 -30.31
N ASN A 119 14.17 3.03 -29.40
CA ASN A 119 15.46 3.25 -28.76
C ASN A 119 15.77 2.19 -27.68
N LEU A 120 14.73 1.67 -27.01
CA LEU A 120 14.85 0.61 -26.01
C LEU A 120 15.22 -0.72 -26.65
N SER A 121 14.68 -1.05 -27.83
CA SER A 121 14.93 -2.34 -28.48
C SER A 121 16.43 -2.61 -28.74
N LYS A 122 17.23 -1.56 -28.93
CA LYS A 122 18.69 -1.64 -29.12
C LYS A 122 19.47 -1.96 -27.85
N CYS A 123 18.93 -1.63 -26.68
CA CYS A 123 19.58 -1.81 -25.38
C CYS A 123 18.79 -2.69 -24.41
N ILE A 124 17.69 -3.31 -24.84
CA ILE A 124 16.79 -4.06 -23.95
C ILE A 124 17.48 -5.25 -23.30
N ASP A 125 18.38 -5.92 -24.04
CA ASP A 125 19.11 -7.10 -23.55
C ASP A 125 20.14 -6.71 -22.50
N SER A 126 20.91 -5.64 -22.76
CA SER A 126 21.88 -5.11 -21.80
C SER A 126 21.20 -4.53 -20.57
N LEU A 127 20.12 -3.76 -20.75
CA LEU A 127 19.31 -3.23 -19.65
C LEU A 127 18.73 -4.34 -18.77
N ASN A 128 18.16 -5.37 -19.39
CA ASN A 128 17.56 -6.48 -18.67
C ASN A 128 18.58 -7.26 -17.85
N LEU A 129 19.73 -7.61 -18.44
CA LEU A 129 20.77 -8.32 -17.71
C LEU A 129 21.39 -7.45 -16.61
N MET A 130 21.66 -6.18 -16.88
CA MET A 130 22.29 -5.29 -15.89
C MET A 130 21.35 -4.94 -14.74
N THR A 131 20.06 -4.69 -15.00
CA THR A 131 19.06 -4.52 -13.93
C THR A 131 18.93 -5.79 -13.10
N ARG A 132 19.02 -6.98 -13.71
CA ARG A 132 19.05 -8.25 -12.99
C ARG A 132 20.31 -8.41 -12.14
N VAL A 133 21.51 -8.19 -12.69
CA VAL A 133 22.79 -8.33 -11.98
C VAL A 133 22.86 -7.38 -10.79
N PHE A 134 22.56 -6.09 -10.98
CA PHE A 134 22.51 -5.13 -9.87
C PHE A 134 21.40 -5.46 -8.87
N GLY A 135 20.24 -5.90 -9.35
CA GLY A 135 19.13 -6.34 -8.51
C GLY A 135 19.51 -7.51 -7.59
N LEU A 136 20.17 -8.54 -8.13
CA LEU A 136 20.64 -9.70 -7.39
C LEU A 136 21.75 -9.34 -6.39
N ALA A 137 22.66 -8.43 -6.76
CA ALA A 137 23.72 -7.96 -5.87
C ALA A 137 23.17 -7.17 -4.68
N LEU A 138 22.22 -6.26 -4.93
CA LEU A 138 21.61 -5.42 -3.90
C LEU A 138 20.62 -6.19 -3.01
N SER A 139 19.92 -7.18 -3.56
CA SER A 139 19.03 -8.08 -2.81
C SER A 139 19.76 -9.24 -2.10
N GLU A 140 21.10 -9.23 -2.11
CA GLU A 140 21.94 -10.19 -1.38
C GLU A 140 21.77 -11.66 -1.87
N GLN A 141 21.28 -11.87 -3.10
CA GLN A 141 21.06 -13.19 -3.71
C GLN A 141 22.32 -13.72 -4.42
N CYS A 142 23.39 -13.97 -3.66
CA CYS A 142 24.71 -14.31 -4.20
C CYS A 142 24.74 -15.54 -5.11
N ASP A 143 23.98 -16.60 -4.81
CA ASP A 143 23.97 -17.83 -5.63
C ASP A 143 23.33 -17.65 -7.01
N HIS A 144 22.32 -16.79 -7.08
CA HIS A 144 21.69 -16.42 -8.33
C HIS A 144 22.59 -15.47 -9.12
N LEU A 145 23.21 -14.50 -8.44
CA LEU A 145 24.17 -13.58 -9.05
C LEU A 145 25.35 -14.34 -9.67
N LEU A 146 25.93 -15.30 -8.94
CA LEU A 146 27.05 -16.10 -9.42
C LEU A 146 26.71 -16.89 -10.69
N ARG A 147 25.48 -17.39 -10.80
CA ARG A 147 25.00 -18.08 -12.01
C ARG A 147 24.97 -17.14 -13.21
N GLU A 148 24.38 -15.96 -13.07
CA GLU A 148 24.31 -14.97 -14.15
C GLU A 148 25.71 -14.48 -14.58
N LEU A 149 26.62 -14.24 -13.61
CA LEU A 149 27.99 -13.80 -13.93
C LEU A 149 28.79 -14.87 -14.70
N LYS A 150 28.60 -16.15 -14.37
CA LYS A 150 29.26 -17.27 -15.06
C LYS A 150 28.78 -17.47 -16.50
N GLU A 151 27.60 -16.98 -16.86
CA GLU A 151 27.11 -17.00 -18.24
C GLU A 151 27.85 -15.98 -19.12
N ILE A 152 28.48 -14.96 -18.51
CA ILE A 152 29.28 -13.95 -19.21
C ILE A 152 30.69 -14.51 -19.47
N LYS A 153 30.84 -15.22 -20.60
CA LYS A 153 32.07 -15.97 -20.94
C LYS A 153 33.03 -15.26 -21.91
N SER A 154 32.63 -14.16 -22.54
CA SER A 154 33.41 -13.53 -23.62
C SER A 154 33.58 -12.02 -23.41
N PRO A 155 34.79 -11.45 -23.66
CA PRO A 155 35.03 -10.01 -23.60
C PRO A 155 34.14 -9.18 -24.54
N LEU A 156 33.77 -9.75 -25.70
CA LEU A 156 32.83 -9.14 -26.65
C LEU A 156 31.43 -8.99 -26.05
N VAL A 157 31.02 -9.96 -25.22
CA VAL A 157 29.73 -9.92 -24.51
C VAL A 157 29.79 -8.84 -23.42
N VAL A 158 30.87 -8.79 -22.65
CA VAL A 158 31.11 -7.73 -21.65
C VAL A 158 31.00 -6.33 -22.27
N GLN A 159 31.60 -6.12 -23.46
CA GLN A 159 31.50 -4.85 -24.19
C GLN A 159 30.08 -4.57 -24.67
N SER A 160 29.39 -5.56 -25.25
CA SER A 160 28.01 -5.40 -25.73
C SER A 160 27.01 -5.04 -24.62
N LEU A 161 27.35 -5.42 -23.38
CA LEU A 161 26.55 -5.16 -22.18
C LEU A 161 26.86 -3.81 -21.51
N GLY A 162 27.88 -3.08 -21.97
CA GLY A 162 28.28 -1.79 -21.38
C GLY A 162 28.90 -1.95 -19.98
N ILE A 163 29.53 -3.10 -19.71
CA ILE A 163 30.22 -3.37 -18.44
C ILE A 163 31.63 -2.76 -18.51
N ASP A 164 31.73 -1.52 -18.07
CA ASP A 164 32.96 -0.75 -17.91
C ASP A 164 33.59 -1.05 -16.53
N PRO A 165 34.94 -1.00 -16.37
CA PRO A 165 35.62 -1.01 -15.07
C PRO A 165 34.90 -0.27 -13.92
N VAL A 166 34.31 0.91 -14.19
CA VAL A 166 33.54 1.68 -13.19
C VAL A 166 32.30 0.91 -12.69
N VAL A 167 31.60 0.23 -13.61
CA VAL A 167 30.41 -0.57 -13.30
C VAL A 167 30.79 -1.78 -12.45
N VAL A 168 31.90 -2.42 -12.77
CA VAL A 168 32.42 -3.57 -12.03
C VAL A 168 32.87 -3.15 -10.62
N GLU A 169 33.55 -2.00 -10.49
CA GLU A 169 33.93 -1.45 -9.19
C GLU A 169 32.70 -1.18 -8.30
N LYS A 170 31.63 -0.62 -8.87
CA LYS A 170 30.36 -0.43 -8.15
C LYS A 170 29.74 -1.77 -7.72
N LEU A 171 29.76 -2.79 -8.58
CA LEU A 171 29.27 -4.12 -8.23
C LEU A 171 30.08 -4.75 -7.10
N ILE A 172 31.41 -4.65 -7.14
CA ILE A 172 32.30 -5.14 -6.08
C ILE A 172 31.96 -4.43 -4.77
N LYS A 173 31.87 -3.09 -4.76
CA LYS A 173 31.51 -2.31 -3.58
C LYS A 173 30.15 -2.70 -2.99
N ILE A 174 29.17 -2.98 -3.85
CA ILE A 174 27.86 -3.48 -3.42
C ILE A 174 28.05 -4.85 -2.73
N VAL A 175 28.75 -5.79 -3.33
CA VAL A 175 28.98 -7.12 -2.76
C VAL A 175 29.75 -7.07 -1.43
N ASP A 176 30.73 -6.17 -1.32
CA ASP A 176 31.54 -5.98 -0.10
C ASP A 176 30.73 -5.46 1.09
N THR A 177 29.65 -4.73 0.82
CA THR A 177 28.77 -4.16 1.85
C THR A 177 27.62 -5.09 2.27
N CYS A 178 27.59 -6.33 1.77
CA CYS A 178 26.62 -7.35 2.19
C CYS A 178 26.82 -7.73 3.67
N LYS A 179 25.72 -7.85 4.42
CA LYS A 179 25.78 -8.49 5.75
C LYS A 179 25.92 -10.00 5.55
N THR A 180 26.93 -10.60 6.16
CA THR A 180 27.25 -12.04 5.97
C THR A 180 27.01 -12.85 7.22
N ARG A 181 26.78 -14.15 7.04
CA ARG A 181 26.78 -15.15 8.11
C ARG A 181 27.95 -16.14 7.94
N PRO A 182 28.47 -16.71 9.03
CA PRO A 182 29.42 -17.81 8.95
C PRO A 182 28.83 -19.00 8.19
N ASP A 183 29.66 -19.71 7.44
CA ASP A 183 29.22 -20.83 6.59
C ASP A 183 28.61 -21.99 7.42
N ASP A 184 29.08 -22.17 8.65
CA ASP A 184 28.64 -23.24 9.56
C ASP A 184 27.40 -22.85 10.41
N SER A 185 26.84 -21.64 10.21
CA SER A 185 25.72 -21.15 11.03
C SER A 185 24.37 -21.73 10.60
N ALA A 186 23.64 -22.28 11.57
CA ALA A 186 22.27 -22.74 11.35
C ALA A 186 21.33 -21.57 11.03
N LEU A 187 20.35 -21.80 10.15
CA LEU A 187 19.32 -20.82 9.83
C LEU A 187 18.34 -20.69 11.00
N ASN A 188 18.29 -19.51 11.62
CA ASN A 188 17.26 -19.18 12.59
C ASN A 188 15.92 -18.93 11.87
N ARG A 189 14.84 -19.51 12.38
CA ARG A 189 13.50 -19.32 11.82
C ARG A 189 13.01 -17.91 12.13
N GLY A 190 12.59 -17.17 11.09
CA GLY A 190 12.06 -15.82 11.22
C GLY A 190 13.09 -14.70 11.06
N GLU A 191 14.38 -15.03 10.94
CA GLU A 191 15.42 -14.07 10.58
C GLU A 191 15.65 -14.05 9.06
N PRO A 192 16.02 -12.90 8.48
CA PRO A 192 16.37 -12.82 7.07
C PRO A 192 17.59 -13.69 6.77
N GLU A 193 17.50 -14.51 5.72
CA GLU A 193 18.60 -15.36 5.28
C GLU A 193 19.73 -14.50 4.70
N LEU A 194 20.84 -14.41 5.45
CA LEU A 194 22.03 -13.69 5.01
C LEU A 194 22.90 -14.58 4.11
N PRO A 195 23.62 -14.01 3.12
CA PRO A 195 24.59 -14.75 2.34
C PRO A 195 25.77 -15.23 3.19
N THR A 196 26.32 -16.39 2.80
CA THR A 196 27.52 -16.97 3.44
C THR A 196 28.79 -16.25 3.01
N ILE A 197 29.83 -16.31 3.84
CA ILE A 197 31.12 -15.66 3.52
C ILE A 197 31.73 -16.27 2.26
N SER A 198 31.63 -17.59 2.08
CA SER A 198 32.09 -18.25 0.85
C SER A 198 31.30 -17.82 -0.39
N SER A 199 29.97 -17.68 -0.30
CA SER A 199 29.17 -17.20 -1.44
C SER A 199 29.55 -15.79 -1.89
N VAL A 200 29.82 -14.88 -0.94
CA VAL A 200 30.25 -13.52 -1.25
C VAL A 200 31.63 -13.53 -1.91
N LYS A 201 32.58 -14.30 -1.38
CA LYS A 201 33.92 -14.46 -1.99
C LYS A 201 33.88 -15.07 -3.38
N ALA A 202 33.00 -16.04 -3.62
CA ALA A 202 32.85 -16.64 -4.94
C ALA A 202 32.37 -15.63 -5.99
N VAL A 203 31.42 -14.76 -5.62
CA VAL A 203 30.96 -13.66 -6.48
C VAL A 203 32.07 -12.64 -6.69
N GLN A 204 32.80 -12.25 -5.64
CA GLN A 204 33.94 -11.31 -5.76
C GLN A 204 34.99 -11.84 -6.76
N ASN A 205 35.39 -13.10 -6.65
CA ASN A 205 36.37 -13.71 -7.56
C ASN A 205 35.90 -13.66 -9.03
N GLU A 206 34.61 -13.92 -9.27
CA GLU A 206 34.04 -13.86 -10.62
C GLU A 206 33.99 -12.42 -11.16
N LEU A 207 33.66 -11.45 -10.30
CA LEU A 207 33.70 -10.02 -10.67
C LEU A 207 35.13 -9.56 -10.98
N MET A 208 36.13 -10.02 -10.24
CA MET A 208 37.54 -9.73 -10.52
C MET A 208 38.00 -10.32 -11.87
N ARG A 209 37.50 -11.51 -12.25
CA ARG A 209 37.72 -12.08 -13.59
C ARG A 209 37.16 -11.15 -14.68
N ILE A 210 35.90 -10.72 -14.51
CA ILE A 210 35.23 -9.81 -15.46
C ILE A 210 35.95 -8.45 -15.49
N GLN A 211 36.44 -7.95 -14.36
CA GLN A 211 37.22 -6.72 -14.29
C GLN A 211 38.48 -6.81 -15.15
N GLY A 212 39.22 -7.92 -15.04
CA GLY A 212 40.39 -8.21 -15.87
C GLY A 212 40.08 -8.15 -17.37
N GLU A 213 38.97 -8.75 -17.78
CA GLU A 213 38.50 -8.74 -19.17
C GLU A 213 38.04 -7.35 -19.65
N SER A 214 37.42 -6.56 -18.77
CA SER A 214 36.88 -5.23 -19.08
C SER A 214 37.95 -4.12 -19.21
N SER A 215 39.12 -4.31 -18.58
CA SER A 215 40.20 -3.29 -18.50
C SER A 215 40.81 -2.90 -19.85
N THR A 216 40.52 -3.66 -20.90
CA THR A 216 41.07 -3.46 -22.26
C THR A 216 40.09 -2.74 -23.21
N LEU A 217 38.87 -2.42 -22.76
CA LEU A 217 37.76 -2.02 -23.64
C LEU A 217 37.16 -0.67 -23.22
N THR A 218 37.39 0.37 -24.04
CA THR A 218 36.74 1.69 -23.90
C THR A 218 35.41 1.71 -24.64
N SER A 219 34.32 1.38 -23.95
CA SER A 219 32.95 1.54 -24.47
C SER A 219 32.08 2.37 -23.53
N SER A 220 30.93 2.83 -24.01
CA SER A 220 29.94 3.57 -23.23
C SER A 220 29.48 2.78 -22.00
N ASN A 221 29.51 3.42 -20.84
CA ASN A 221 29.04 2.86 -19.57
C ASN A 221 27.51 2.61 -19.59
N ILE A 222 27.05 1.47 -19.07
CA ILE A 222 25.61 1.15 -18.96
C ILE A 222 24.79 2.26 -18.28
N PHE A 223 25.36 2.99 -17.32
CA PHE A 223 24.66 4.08 -16.66
C PHE A 223 24.32 5.21 -17.63
N THR A 224 25.24 5.58 -18.53
CA THR A 224 24.97 6.61 -19.55
C THR A 224 24.00 6.10 -20.61
N VAL A 225 24.02 4.79 -20.91
CA VAL A 225 23.01 4.15 -21.77
C VAL A 225 21.62 4.24 -21.15
N ILE A 226 21.49 3.97 -19.85
CA ILE A 226 20.23 4.08 -19.12
C ILE A 226 19.74 5.53 -19.08
N GLU A 227 20.62 6.47 -18.76
CA GLU A 227 20.26 7.89 -18.74
C GLU A 227 19.83 8.39 -20.12
N GLY A 228 20.58 8.05 -21.17
CA GLY A 228 20.24 8.38 -22.54
C GLY A 228 18.88 7.81 -22.93
N PHE A 229 18.58 6.57 -22.53
CA PHE A 229 17.26 5.98 -22.73
C PHE A 229 16.16 6.71 -21.94
N VAL A 230 16.37 7.02 -20.66
CA VAL A 230 15.37 7.69 -19.82
C VAL A 230 15.07 9.10 -20.34
N TYR A 231 16.11 9.91 -20.57
CA TYR A 231 15.93 11.29 -21.01
C TYR A 231 15.51 11.38 -22.47
N ASN A 232 16.23 10.74 -23.40
CA ASN A 232 15.95 10.89 -24.83
C ASN A 232 14.83 9.96 -25.32
N GLY A 233 14.71 8.77 -24.73
CA GLY A 233 13.72 7.78 -25.14
C GLY A 233 12.33 7.99 -24.53
N VAL A 234 12.26 8.54 -23.31
CA VAL A 234 11.00 8.63 -22.56
C VAL A 234 10.63 10.07 -22.19
N ILE A 235 11.46 10.77 -21.42
CA ILE A 235 11.10 12.08 -20.84
C ILE A 235 10.98 13.16 -21.93
N ASN A 236 11.97 13.25 -22.83
CA ASN A 236 11.98 14.25 -23.91
C ASN A 236 11.21 13.77 -25.14
N ASN A 237 10.63 12.57 -25.12
CA ASN A 237 9.86 12.04 -26.23
C ASN A 237 8.42 12.59 -26.17
N PRO A 238 8.01 13.42 -27.15
CA PRO A 238 6.69 14.06 -27.12
C PRO A 238 5.55 13.04 -27.19
N ASP A 239 5.73 11.92 -27.88
CA ASP A 239 4.70 10.88 -28.01
C ASP A 239 4.46 10.17 -26.68
N CYS A 240 5.52 9.92 -25.92
CA CYS A 240 5.44 9.32 -24.58
C CYS A 240 4.73 10.28 -23.61
N MET A 241 5.09 11.56 -23.64
CA MET A 241 4.48 12.57 -22.77
C MET A 241 3.00 12.80 -23.12
N GLN A 242 2.66 12.85 -24.41
CA GLN A 242 1.28 13.01 -24.87
C GLN A 242 0.39 11.85 -24.41
N LYS A 243 0.86 10.60 -24.56
CA LYS A 243 0.13 9.41 -24.07
C LYS A 243 -0.09 9.43 -22.55
N GLU A 244 0.88 9.94 -21.79
CA GLU A 244 0.74 10.06 -20.34
C GLU A 244 -0.28 11.15 -19.97
N ILE A 245 -0.25 12.29 -20.66
CA ILE A 245 -1.25 13.36 -20.49
C ILE A 245 -2.65 12.83 -20.80
N GLU A 246 -2.84 12.10 -21.89
CA GLU A 246 -4.11 11.49 -22.26
C GLU A 246 -4.57 10.47 -21.21
N ALA A 247 -3.66 9.63 -20.70
CA ALA A 247 -3.99 8.69 -19.64
C ALA A 247 -4.46 9.40 -18.35
N ILE A 248 -3.80 10.50 -17.97
CA ILE A 248 -4.17 11.32 -16.81
C ILE A 248 -5.52 12.02 -17.04
N GLN A 249 -5.75 12.57 -18.24
CA GLN A 249 -7.03 13.19 -18.59
C GLN A 249 -8.18 12.18 -18.53
N ASN A 250 -7.98 10.98 -19.07
CA ASN A 250 -8.95 9.90 -18.99
C ASN A 250 -9.22 9.45 -17.54
N LEU A 251 -8.19 9.45 -16.68
CA LEU A 251 -8.36 9.15 -15.26
C LEU A 251 -9.23 10.21 -14.56
N TYR A 252 -8.96 11.50 -14.79
CA TYR A 252 -9.77 12.57 -14.23
C TYR A 252 -11.20 12.57 -14.75
N ALA A 253 -11.41 12.23 -16.02
CA ALA A 253 -12.74 12.05 -16.59
C ALA A 253 -13.50 10.92 -15.86
N LYS A 254 -12.86 9.76 -15.65
CA LYS A 254 -13.44 8.65 -14.87
C LYS A 254 -13.78 9.04 -13.44
N PHE A 255 -12.89 9.74 -12.74
CA PHE A 255 -13.17 10.23 -11.39
C PHE A 255 -14.34 11.20 -11.34
N ASN A 256 -14.50 12.03 -12.37
CA ASN A 256 -15.66 12.91 -12.47
C ASN A 256 -16.95 12.11 -12.70
N GLU A 257 -16.94 11.13 -13.60
CA GLU A 257 -18.08 10.24 -13.83
C GLU A 257 -18.48 9.45 -12.57
N GLU A 258 -17.53 8.90 -11.83
CA GLU A 258 -17.80 8.19 -10.57
C GLU A 258 -18.37 9.12 -9.51
N ARG A 259 -17.83 10.33 -9.38
CA ARG A 259 -18.33 11.35 -8.45
C ARG A 259 -19.78 11.73 -8.77
N GLU A 260 -20.09 11.96 -10.04
CA GLU A 260 -21.46 12.28 -10.48
C GLU A 260 -22.42 11.11 -10.22
N LYS A 261 -21.99 9.86 -10.46
CA LYS A 261 -22.78 8.66 -10.14
C LYS A 261 -23.07 8.57 -8.65
N GLU A 262 -22.05 8.68 -7.79
CA GLU A 262 -22.21 8.60 -6.34
C GLU A 262 -23.09 9.74 -5.80
N TYR A 263 -22.92 10.95 -6.33
CA TYR A 263 -23.75 12.10 -5.96
C TYR A 263 -25.22 11.88 -6.37
N ALA A 264 -25.47 11.43 -7.60
CA ALA A 264 -26.83 11.13 -8.07
C ALA A 264 -27.51 10.02 -7.25
N GLU A 265 -26.76 9.00 -6.84
CA GLU A 265 -27.26 7.95 -5.96
C GLU A 265 -27.61 8.48 -4.56
N LYS A 266 -26.76 9.32 -3.97
CA LYS A 266 -27.05 9.99 -2.69
C LYS A 266 -28.31 10.86 -2.79
N MET A 267 -28.45 11.66 -3.85
CA MET A 267 -29.64 12.50 -4.07
C MET A 267 -30.92 11.67 -4.20
N LYS A 268 -30.87 10.54 -4.91
CA LYS A 268 -32.00 9.59 -5.01
C LYS A 268 -32.34 8.98 -3.65
N ALA A 269 -31.34 8.60 -2.85
CA ALA A 269 -31.53 8.06 -1.51
C ALA A 269 -32.18 9.09 -0.56
N GLU A 270 -31.70 10.33 -0.57
CA GLU A 270 -32.28 11.42 0.22
C GLU A 270 -33.73 11.71 -0.17
N THR A 271 -34.02 11.74 -1.47
CA THR A 271 -35.38 11.96 -1.98
C THR A 271 -36.32 10.85 -1.50
N ARG A 272 -35.89 9.58 -1.59
CA ARG A 272 -36.64 8.44 -1.06
C ARG A 272 -36.87 8.56 0.44
N GLN A 273 -35.86 8.95 1.22
CA GLN A 273 -36.02 9.16 2.66
C GLN A 273 -37.01 10.27 2.98
N LYS A 274 -36.99 11.38 2.25
CA LYS A 274 -37.96 12.48 2.40
C LYS A 274 -39.38 12.02 2.10
N ILE A 275 -39.58 11.23 1.04
CA ILE A 275 -40.89 10.65 0.69
C ILE A 275 -41.37 9.68 1.78
N ILE A 276 -40.49 8.80 2.29
CA ILE A 276 -40.85 7.87 3.38
C ILE A 276 -41.21 8.63 4.64
N LYS A 277 -40.47 9.69 4.97
CA LYS A 277 -40.74 10.52 6.15
C LYS A 277 -42.10 11.20 6.05
N SER A 278 -42.39 11.84 4.91
CA SER A 278 -43.69 12.50 4.71
C SER A 278 -44.86 11.50 4.67
N ALA A 279 -44.67 10.31 4.09
CA ALA A 279 -45.66 9.25 4.12
C ALA A 279 -45.94 8.75 5.55
N LYS A 280 -44.89 8.60 6.38
CA LYS A 280 -45.03 8.24 7.81
C LYS A 280 -45.74 9.32 8.61
N GLU A 281 -45.47 10.60 8.32
CA GLU A 281 -46.15 11.73 8.96
C GLU A 281 -47.64 11.74 8.62
N LYS A 282 -48.00 11.65 7.33
CA LYS A 282 -49.40 11.55 6.88
C LYS A 282 -50.13 10.34 7.45
N LEU A 283 -49.47 9.18 7.53
CA LEU A 283 -50.06 7.97 8.10
C LEU A 283 -50.35 8.15 9.61
N ARG A 284 -49.49 8.86 10.34
CA ARG A 284 -49.77 9.23 11.74
C ARG A 284 -50.94 10.20 11.85
N GLU A 285 -51.04 11.18 10.96
CA GLU A 285 -52.17 12.11 10.93
C GLU A 285 -53.49 11.37 10.71
N ILE A 286 -53.55 10.46 9.73
CA ILE A 286 -54.73 9.63 9.46
C ILE A 286 -55.08 8.75 10.66
N LEU A 287 -54.11 8.09 11.28
CA LEU A 287 -54.34 7.30 12.49
C LEU A 287 -54.91 8.15 13.63
N ASN A 288 -54.36 9.35 13.84
CA ASN A 288 -54.88 10.27 14.86
C ASN A 288 -56.32 10.72 14.53
N GLU A 289 -56.65 10.95 13.27
CA GLU A 289 -58.02 11.28 12.85
C GLU A 289 -58.98 10.11 13.04
N GLU A 290 -58.57 8.89 12.67
CA GLU A 290 -59.35 7.67 12.89
C GLU A 290 -59.59 7.45 14.40
N GLU A 291 -58.55 7.60 15.24
CA GLU A 291 -58.69 7.54 16.69
C GLU A 291 -59.70 8.58 17.20
N ARG A 292 -59.68 9.82 16.69
CA ARG A 292 -60.64 10.87 17.09
C ARG A 292 -62.07 10.52 16.71
N VAL A 293 -62.30 9.96 15.51
CA VAL A 293 -63.63 9.57 15.03
C VAL A 293 -64.15 8.35 15.79
N THR A 294 -63.28 7.36 16.04
CA THR A 294 -63.65 6.10 16.70
C THR A 294 -63.57 6.18 18.24
N TYR A 295 -63.05 7.26 18.80
CA TYR A 295 -62.87 7.48 20.24
C TYR A 295 -64.13 7.16 21.04
N PHE A 296 -65.27 7.73 20.63
CA PHE A 296 -66.54 7.55 21.33
C PHE A 296 -67.12 6.14 21.16
N GLN A 297 -66.81 5.46 20.05
CA GLN A 297 -67.24 4.08 19.80
C GLN A 297 -66.46 3.09 20.67
N ASN A 298 -65.18 3.40 20.96
CA ASN A 298 -64.27 2.53 21.69
C ASN A 298 -64.04 2.95 23.15
N ILE A 299 -64.78 3.93 23.67
CA ILE A 299 -64.53 4.55 24.98
C ILE A 299 -64.48 3.55 26.14
N VAL A 300 -65.30 2.50 26.12
CA VAL A 300 -65.31 1.45 27.15
C VAL A 300 -64.04 0.60 27.10
N LYS A 301 -63.55 0.26 25.90
CA LYS A 301 -62.28 -0.47 25.72
C LYS A 301 -61.08 0.40 26.08
N ILE A 302 -61.08 1.67 25.67
CA ILE A 302 -60.01 2.64 25.96
C ILE A 302 -59.91 2.86 27.48
N ASN A 303 -61.02 3.07 28.17
CA ASN A 303 -61.03 3.22 29.63
C ASN A 303 -60.51 1.96 30.34
N ARG A 304 -60.92 0.78 29.88
CA ARG A 304 -60.41 -0.49 30.42
C ARG A 304 -58.91 -0.65 30.18
N GLY A 305 -58.42 -0.31 28.99
CA GLY A 305 -57.00 -0.35 28.64
C GLY A 305 -56.16 0.66 29.44
N ALA A 306 -56.64 1.90 29.59
CA ALA A 306 -56.00 2.92 30.41
C ALA A 306 -55.96 2.55 31.91
N TRP A 307 -56.98 1.84 32.40
CA TRP A 307 -56.98 1.32 33.76
C TRP A 307 -55.96 0.20 33.97
N LEU A 308 -55.73 -0.63 32.95
CA LEU A 308 -54.78 -1.75 32.96
C LEU A 308 -53.36 -1.39 32.53
N ALA A 309 -53.13 -0.20 31.96
CA ALA A 309 -51.83 0.23 31.49
C ALA A 309 -50.83 0.36 32.68
N PRO A 310 -49.57 -0.11 32.53
CA PRO A 310 -48.57 0.03 33.58
C PRO A 310 -48.32 1.52 33.88
N ARG A 311 -48.74 1.98 35.06
CA ARG A 311 -48.58 3.38 35.45
C ARG A 311 -47.12 3.69 35.72
N THR A 312 -46.64 4.85 35.28
CA THR A 312 -45.29 5.29 35.64
C THR A 312 -45.18 5.53 37.15
N ARG A 313 -43.97 5.41 37.71
CA ARG A 313 -43.72 5.49 39.16
C ARG A 313 -44.23 6.81 39.79
N ARG A 314 -44.21 7.91 39.03
CA ARG A 314 -44.72 9.23 39.45
C ARG A 314 -46.26 9.29 39.48
N GLU A 315 -46.93 8.67 38.52
CA GLU A 315 -48.40 8.62 38.47
C GLU A 315 -48.98 7.71 39.57
N SER A 316 -48.28 6.63 39.89
CA SER A 316 -48.63 5.76 41.02
C SER A 316 -48.54 6.50 42.36
N GLN A 317 -47.51 7.34 42.55
CA GLN A 317 -47.37 8.18 43.75
C GLN A 317 -48.52 9.19 43.89
N TRP A 318 -48.99 9.78 42.79
CA TRP A 318 -50.05 10.78 42.84
C TRP A 318 -51.44 10.18 43.13
N SER A 319 -51.73 8.97 42.63
CA SER A 319 -52.95 8.22 42.99
C SER A 319 -52.96 7.86 44.47
N ARG A 320 -51.84 7.34 44.98
CA ARG A 320 -51.68 7.03 46.41
C ARG A 320 -51.85 8.26 47.29
N LEU A 321 -51.39 9.43 46.85
CA LEU A 321 -51.58 10.68 47.59
C LEU A 321 -53.05 11.13 47.62
N LYS A 322 -53.83 10.87 46.56
CA LYS A 322 -55.29 11.12 46.55
C LYS A 322 -56.05 10.12 47.41
N GLU A 323 -55.69 8.84 47.34
CA GLU A 323 -56.26 7.78 48.17
C GLU A 323 -55.96 8.04 49.66
N TRP A 324 -54.70 8.37 49.98
CA TRP A 324 -54.28 8.74 51.33
C TRP A 324 -54.99 9.99 51.85
N ARG A 325 -55.18 11.03 51.02
CA ARG A 325 -55.97 12.21 51.43
C ARG A 325 -57.42 11.84 51.74
N LYS A 326 -58.04 10.93 50.97
CA LYS A 326 -59.39 10.42 51.27
C LYS A 326 -59.42 9.61 52.56
N GLU A 327 -58.41 8.78 52.82
CA GLU A 327 -58.29 8.04 54.09
C GLU A 327 -58.08 8.97 55.29
N VAL A 328 -57.24 9.99 55.16
CA VAL A 328 -57.03 10.99 56.22
C VAL A 328 -58.32 11.76 56.50
N SER A 329 -59.07 12.16 55.46
CA SER A 329 -60.38 12.79 55.62
C SER A 329 -61.38 11.86 56.30
N SER A 330 -61.44 10.58 55.94
CA SER A 330 -62.39 9.63 56.56
C SER A 330 -62.01 9.28 58.00
N ILE A 331 -60.71 9.30 58.35
CA ILE A 331 -60.24 9.15 59.73
C ILE A 331 -60.62 10.38 60.56
N LYS A 332 -60.44 11.59 60.03
CA LYS A 332 -60.88 12.82 60.72
C LYS A 332 -62.39 12.84 60.94
N GLU A 333 -63.18 12.47 59.93
CA GLU A 333 -64.64 12.36 60.07
C GLU A 333 -65.06 11.29 61.10
N LYS A 334 -64.26 10.23 61.29
CA LYS A 334 -64.51 9.23 62.34
C LYS A 334 -64.13 9.76 63.73
N GLN A 335 -63.01 10.45 63.86
CA GLN A 335 -62.58 11.05 65.13
C GLN A 335 -63.55 12.14 65.60
N GLU A 336 -64.01 13.01 64.69
CA GLU A 336 -65.03 14.03 65.00
C GLU A 336 -66.37 13.39 65.42
N LYS A 337 -66.71 12.21 64.88
CA LYS A 337 -67.89 11.44 65.31
C LYS A 337 -67.70 10.76 66.67
N GLU A 338 -66.49 10.31 67.00
CA GLU A 338 -66.19 9.71 68.30
C GLU A 338 -66.12 10.77 69.41
N GLU A 339 -65.53 11.95 69.15
CA GLU A 339 -65.48 13.07 70.10
C GLU A 339 -66.85 13.72 70.36
N SER A 340 -67.80 13.62 69.42
CA SER A 340 -69.19 14.05 69.61
C SER A 340 -70.10 13.02 70.30
N SER A 341 -69.54 11.85 70.65
CA SER A 341 -70.25 10.73 71.32
C SER A 341 -69.84 10.52 72.79
N THR A 342 -68.92 11.32 73.32
CA THR A 342 -68.49 11.40 74.73
C THR A 342 -68.87 12.75 75.32
#